data_AF-A0A8C3BIK2-F1
#
_entry.id   AF-A0A8C3BIK2-F1
#
_cell.length_a   1.000
_cell.length_b   1.000
_cell.length_c   1.000
_cell.angle_alpha   90.00
_cell.angle_beta   90.00
_cell.angle_gamma   90.00
#
_symmetry.space_group_name_H-M   'P 1'
#
loop_
_entity.id
_entity.type
_entity.pdbx_description
1 polymer ?
#
loop_
_entity_poly.entity_id
_entity_poly.type
_entity_poly.pdbx_seq_one_letter_code
_entity_poly.pdbx_strand_id
1 'polypeptide(L)'
;MAEAGTGFLEQLKSCIVWSWTYLWTLWFFVMLFLVYILRVPLKINDNLTTVSMFLNTLTPKFYVALTGTSSLISGLILIFEWWYFRKYGTSFIEQVSVSHLRPLLGGVDNSAPSTANAAGGEADSSRQSVSECKVWRNPLNLFRGAEYNRYTWVTGREPLTYYDMNLSAQDHQTFFTCDTDHLRPADAIMQKAWRERNPQARISAAHEALELNEKLFPFVLEYQMNVFLKIFLILIMSLLIVSIMSLYFFAGRDTNVLVYIKRRLAMCARKLGRTREAVKMMRDLMKEFPLLSMFNIHENLLEALLELQAYADVQAVLAKYDDISLPKSATICYTAALLKARAVSDKFSPEAASRRGLSTAEMNAVEAIHRAVEFNPHVPKYLLEMKSLILPPEHILKRGDSEAIAYAFFHLQHWKRVEGALNLLHCTWEGTFHEVSVYPKKELPFFILFTAGLCSFTAMLALLTHQFPELMGVFAKAFLSTLFAPLNFVMEKVESILPSSLWHQLTRI
;
A
#
# COMPACT_ATOMS: atom_id res chain seq x y z
N MET A 1 -18.12 -11.02 34.33
CA MET A 1 -18.05 -12.39 33.78
C MET A 1 -17.34 -12.48 32.41
N ALA A 2 -16.76 -11.41 31.84
CA ALA A 2 -16.10 -11.48 30.53
C ALA A 2 -14.56 -11.68 30.58
N GLU A 3 -13.92 -11.56 31.74
CA GLU A 3 -12.46 -11.68 31.87
C GLU A 3 -11.95 -13.13 32.08
N ALA A 4 -12.84 -14.08 32.37
CA ALA A 4 -12.45 -15.49 32.58
C ALA A 4 -12.31 -16.31 31.28
N GLY A 5 -12.87 -15.83 30.16
CA GLY A 5 -12.90 -16.58 28.90
C GLY A 5 -11.62 -16.50 28.06
N THR A 6 -10.81 -15.45 28.25
CA THR A 6 -9.59 -15.22 27.46
C THR A 6 -8.45 -16.14 27.89
N GLY A 7 -8.30 -16.39 29.20
CA GLY A 7 -7.26 -17.29 29.73
C GLY A 7 -7.45 -18.76 29.31
N PHE A 8 -8.70 -19.23 29.22
CA PHE A 8 -8.99 -20.59 28.76
C PHE A 8 -8.63 -20.79 27.28
N LEU A 9 -8.87 -19.77 26.45
CA LEU A 9 -8.54 -19.79 25.02
C LEU A 9 -7.03 -19.81 24.76
N GLU A 10 -6.24 -19.09 25.56
CA GLU A 10 -4.77 -19.13 25.47
C GLU A 10 -4.20 -20.48 25.94
N GLN A 11 -4.74 -21.05 27.02
CA GLN A 11 -4.35 -22.39 27.47
C GLN A 11 -4.68 -23.47 26.43
N LEU A 12 -5.82 -23.35 25.76
CA LEU A 12 -6.24 -24.29 24.70
C LEU A 12 -5.36 -24.14 23.45
N LYS A 13 -4.99 -22.91 23.05
CA LYS A 13 -4.01 -22.67 21.97
C LYS A 13 -2.64 -23.24 22.31
N SER A 14 -2.17 -23.04 23.53
CA SER A 14 -0.89 -23.59 23.98
C SER A 14 -0.90 -25.12 23.98
N CYS A 15 -2.01 -25.75 24.39
CA CYS A 15 -2.17 -27.21 24.37
C CYS A 15 -2.21 -27.77 22.93
N ILE A 16 -2.87 -27.08 22.00
CA ILE A 16 -2.91 -27.47 20.58
C ILE A 16 -1.53 -27.31 19.92
N VAL A 17 -0.83 -26.21 20.15
CA VAL A 17 0.53 -26.01 19.61
C VAL A 17 1.48 -27.04 20.19
N TRP A 18 1.36 -27.35 21.49
CA TRP A 18 2.14 -28.39 22.14
C TRP A 18 1.84 -29.77 21.54
N SER A 19 0.57 -30.16 21.36
CA SER A 19 0.22 -31.45 20.76
C SER A 19 0.68 -31.56 19.30
N TRP A 20 0.67 -30.45 18.55
CA TRP A 20 1.16 -30.40 17.17
C TRP A 20 2.64 -30.75 17.05
N THR A 21 3.46 -30.39 18.05
CA THR A 21 4.88 -30.78 18.07
C THR A 21 5.05 -32.29 18.25
N TYR A 22 4.24 -32.95 19.07
CA TYR A 22 4.26 -34.42 19.21
C TYR A 22 3.69 -35.13 17.98
N LEU A 23 2.73 -34.51 17.29
CA LEU A 23 2.19 -35.05 16.05
C LEU A 23 3.21 -34.99 14.92
N TRP A 24 4.03 -33.94 14.87
CA TRP A 24 5.16 -33.81 13.96
C TRP A 24 6.27 -34.83 14.23
N THR A 25 6.61 -35.05 15.50
CA THR A 25 7.60 -36.09 15.85
C THR A 25 7.08 -37.48 15.52
N LEU A 26 5.81 -37.78 15.81
CA LEU A 26 5.16 -39.03 15.40
C LEU A 26 5.17 -39.20 13.87
N TRP A 27 4.79 -38.16 13.12
CA TRP A 27 4.81 -38.20 11.65
C TRP A 27 6.21 -38.42 11.09
N PHE A 28 7.23 -37.81 11.69
CA PHE A 28 8.63 -38.02 11.33
C PHE A 28 9.07 -39.48 11.57
N PHE A 29 8.69 -40.08 12.69
CA PHE A 29 8.93 -41.51 12.96
C PHE A 29 8.16 -42.42 11.99
N VAL A 30 6.92 -42.07 11.63
CA VAL A 30 6.13 -42.80 10.63
C VAL A 30 6.79 -42.71 9.25
N MET A 31 7.30 -41.54 8.85
CA MET A 31 8.03 -41.37 7.59
C MET A 31 9.33 -42.16 7.57
N LEU A 32 10.11 -42.16 8.67
CA LEU A 32 11.29 -43.01 8.79
C LEU A 32 10.94 -44.50 8.71
N PHE A 33 9.84 -44.91 9.34
CA PHE A 33 9.34 -46.28 9.27
C PHE A 33 8.85 -46.66 7.86
N LEU A 34 8.21 -45.74 7.15
CA LEU A 34 7.75 -45.93 5.77
C LEU A 34 8.94 -46.08 4.81
N VAL A 35 9.95 -45.21 4.94
CA VAL A 35 11.22 -45.31 4.20
C VAL A 35 11.93 -46.63 4.51
N TYR A 36 11.87 -47.09 5.76
CA TYR A 36 12.42 -48.38 6.18
C TYR A 36 11.70 -49.58 5.55
N ILE A 37 10.36 -49.59 5.49
CA ILE A 37 9.60 -50.66 4.82
C ILE A 37 9.88 -50.64 3.31
N LEU A 38 9.89 -49.44 2.72
CA LEU A 38 10.10 -49.27 1.29
C LEU A 38 11.56 -49.49 0.84
N ARG A 39 12.51 -49.66 1.76
CA ARG A 39 13.94 -49.87 1.43
C ARG A 39 14.21 -51.11 0.57
N VAL A 40 13.46 -52.18 0.81
CA VAL A 40 13.58 -53.47 0.12
C VAL A 40 12.98 -53.39 -1.30
N PRO A 41 11.73 -52.94 -1.50
CA PRO A 41 11.17 -52.81 -2.84
C PRO A 41 11.84 -51.72 -3.69
N LEU A 42 12.36 -50.64 -3.08
CA LEU A 42 13.04 -49.55 -3.80
C LEU A 42 14.54 -49.79 -3.99
N LYS A 43 15.10 -50.91 -3.53
CA LYS A 43 16.54 -51.24 -3.61
C LYS A 43 17.45 -50.03 -3.30
N ILE A 44 17.14 -49.32 -2.21
CA ILE A 44 17.78 -48.02 -1.90
C ILE A 44 19.29 -48.17 -1.75
N ASN A 45 19.76 -49.26 -1.17
CA ASN A 45 21.20 -49.55 -1.04
C ASN A 45 21.87 -49.80 -2.39
N ASP A 46 21.22 -50.52 -3.31
CA ASP A 46 21.75 -50.74 -4.66
C ASP A 46 21.75 -49.43 -5.47
N ASN A 47 20.73 -48.59 -5.28
CA ASN A 47 20.64 -47.28 -5.94
C ASN A 47 21.68 -46.30 -5.38
N LEU A 48 21.92 -46.28 -4.06
CA LEU A 48 22.95 -45.44 -3.43
C LEU A 48 24.37 -45.92 -3.79
N THR A 49 24.59 -47.22 -3.86
CA THR A 49 25.88 -47.76 -4.36
C THR A 49 26.05 -47.51 -5.84
N THR A 50 24.99 -47.57 -6.65
CA THR A 50 25.02 -47.18 -8.08
C THR A 50 25.29 -45.68 -8.24
N VAL A 51 24.67 -44.82 -7.44
CA VAL A 51 24.96 -43.37 -7.43
C VAL A 51 26.39 -43.10 -6.98
N SER A 52 26.88 -43.80 -5.95
CA SER A 52 28.27 -43.70 -5.50
C SER A 52 29.25 -44.19 -6.57
N MET A 53 28.97 -45.32 -7.24
CA MET A 53 29.76 -45.82 -8.36
C MET A 53 29.71 -44.85 -9.54
N PHE A 54 28.55 -44.28 -9.86
CA PHE A 54 28.38 -43.28 -10.91
C PHE A 54 29.21 -42.02 -10.60
N LEU A 55 29.10 -41.48 -9.38
CA LEU A 55 29.88 -40.33 -8.92
C LEU A 55 31.40 -40.60 -8.89
N ASN A 56 31.81 -41.84 -8.60
CA ASN A 56 33.22 -42.27 -8.66
C ASN A 56 33.72 -42.54 -10.09
N THR A 57 32.81 -42.79 -11.05
CA THR A 57 33.14 -43.02 -12.47
C THR A 57 33.16 -41.72 -13.27
N LEU A 58 32.53 -40.65 -12.75
CA LEU A 58 32.59 -39.32 -13.33
C LEU A 58 34.04 -38.79 -13.28
N THR A 59 34.66 -38.66 -14.45
CA THR A 59 36.01 -38.11 -14.56
C THR A 59 36.05 -36.67 -14.01
N PRO A 60 37.17 -36.22 -13.42
CA PRO A 60 37.34 -34.84 -12.97
C PRO A 60 36.96 -33.80 -14.04
N LYS A 61 37.16 -34.14 -15.33
CA LYS A 61 36.75 -33.32 -16.48
C LYS A 61 35.24 -33.08 -16.56
N PHE A 62 34.41 -34.05 -16.18
CA PHE A 62 32.96 -33.88 -16.16
C PHE A 62 32.51 -32.98 -15.00
N TYR A 63 33.11 -33.11 -13.81
CA TYR A 63 32.83 -32.21 -12.69
C TYR A 63 33.21 -30.77 -13.00
N VAL A 64 34.36 -30.55 -13.67
CA VAL A 64 34.78 -29.22 -14.15
C VAL A 64 33.79 -28.68 -15.19
N ALA A 65 33.33 -29.52 -16.12
CA ALA A 65 32.34 -29.10 -17.12
C ALA A 65 30.97 -28.75 -16.49
N LEU A 66 30.49 -29.54 -15.53
CA LEU A 66 29.21 -29.33 -14.84
C LEU A 66 29.25 -28.09 -13.92
N THR A 67 30.32 -27.92 -13.15
CA THR A 67 30.51 -26.74 -12.29
C THR A 67 30.77 -25.47 -13.11
N GLY A 68 31.51 -25.56 -14.21
CA GLY A 68 31.72 -24.46 -15.14
C GLY A 68 30.44 -24.02 -15.84
N THR A 69 29.62 -24.95 -16.34
CA THR A 69 28.35 -24.63 -17.00
C THR A 69 27.33 -24.04 -16.03
N SER A 70 27.21 -24.57 -14.81
CA SER A 70 26.32 -24.01 -13.78
C SER A 70 26.74 -22.62 -13.30
N SER A 71 28.05 -22.35 -13.19
CA SER A 71 28.57 -21.01 -12.88
C SER A 71 28.29 -20.01 -14.01
N LEU A 72 28.46 -20.40 -15.27
CA LEU A 72 28.15 -19.55 -16.43
C LEU A 72 26.66 -19.19 -16.50
N ILE A 73 25.78 -20.17 -16.31
CA ILE A 73 24.32 -19.93 -16.26
C ILE A 73 23.96 -19.00 -15.10
N SER A 74 24.55 -19.22 -13.91
CA SER A 74 24.34 -18.35 -12.74
C SER A 74 24.81 -16.91 -12.98
N GLY A 75 25.95 -16.74 -13.66
CA GLY A 75 26.47 -15.43 -14.05
C GLY A 75 25.58 -14.69 -15.06
N LEU A 76 25.01 -15.40 -16.04
CA LEU A 76 24.05 -14.82 -16.99
C LEU A 76 22.76 -14.36 -16.29
N ILE A 77 22.25 -15.16 -15.36
CA ILE A 77 21.09 -14.80 -14.53
C ILE A 77 21.41 -13.54 -13.72
N LEU A 78 22.60 -13.45 -13.11
CA LEU A 78 23.02 -12.28 -12.36
C LEU A 78 23.11 -11.01 -13.22
N ILE A 79 23.67 -11.11 -14.43
CA ILE A 79 23.74 -9.96 -15.36
C ILE A 79 22.34 -9.49 -15.74
N PHE A 80 21.43 -10.43 -16.04
CA PHE A 80 20.04 -10.11 -16.36
C PHE A 80 19.30 -9.49 -15.16
N GLU A 81 19.48 -10.07 -13.98
CA GLU A 81 18.89 -9.60 -12.72
C GLU A 81 19.38 -8.19 -12.37
N TRP A 82 20.68 -7.93 -12.52
CA TRP A 82 21.26 -6.60 -12.33
C TRP A 82 20.69 -5.61 -13.33
N TRP A 83 20.68 -5.95 -14.63
CA TRP A 83 20.09 -5.07 -15.64
C TRP A 83 18.62 -4.75 -15.36
N TYR A 84 17.83 -5.77 -15.01
CA TYR A 84 16.42 -5.63 -14.66
C TYR A 84 16.22 -4.74 -13.43
N PHE A 85 16.97 -4.98 -12.35
CA PHE A 85 16.94 -4.18 -11.13
C PHE A 85 17.34 -2.72 -11.36
N ARG A 86 18.30 -2.47 -12.26
CA ARG A 86 18.72 -1.11 -12.63
C ARG A 86 17.58 -0.36 -13.33
N LYS A 87 16.81 -1.04 -14.17
CA LYS A 87 15.72 -0.45 -14.97
C LYS A 87 14.39 -0.32 -14.21
N TYR A 88 14.02 -1.30 -13.41
CA TYR A 88 12.70 -1.39 -12.77
C TYR A 88 12.72 -1.20 -11.26
N GLY A 89 13.89 -1.22 -10.61
CA GLY A 89 14.02 -0.98 -9.16
C GLY A 89 13.54 -2.13 -8.27
N THR A 90 13.08 -3.25 -8.84
CA THR A 90 12.65 -4.45 -8.14
C THR A 90 13.45 -5.67 -8.63
N SER A 91 13.74 -6.62 -7.74
CA SER A 91 14.35 -7.91 -8.09
C SER A 91 13.30 -8.85 -8.68
N PHE A 92 13.57 -9.38 -9.88
CA PHE A 92 12.70 -10.35 -10.55
C PHE A 92 12.73 -11.69 -9.81
N ILE A 93 13.91 -12.14 -9.37
CA ILE A 93 14.04 -13.37 -8.58
C ILE A 93 13.31 -13.24 -7.26
N GLU A 94 13.34 -12.07 -6.60
CA GLU A 94 12.63 -11.86 -5.35
C GLU A 94 11.12 -11.95 -5.55
N GLN A 95 10.57 -11.29 -6.59
CA GLN A 95 9.14 -11.36 -6.93
C GLN A 95 8.67 -12.80 -7.17
N VAL A 96 9.45 -13.58 -7.92
CA VAL A 96 9.14 -14.98 -8.23
C VAL A 96 9.36 -15.88 -7.01
N SER A 97 10.40 -15.65 -6.21
CA SER A 97 10.66 -16.42 -4.99
C SER A 97 9.60 -16.17 -3.93
N VAL A 98 9.10 -14.94 -3.79
CA VAL A 98 8.04 -14.60 -2.85
C VAL A 98 6.70 -15.17 -3.35
N SER A 99 6.47 -15.29 -4.66
CA SER A 99 5.26 -15.96 -5.16
C SER A 99 5.29 -17.48 -4.96
N HIS A 100 6.46 -18.14 -5.01
CA HIS A 100 6.56 -19.61 -4.94
C HIS A 100 6.96 -20.17 -3.56
N LEU A 101 7.70 -19.43 -2.73
CA LEU A 101 8.13 -19.88 -1.39
C LEU A 101 7.19 -19.43 -0.27
N ARG A 102 6.34 -18.43 -0.51
CA ARG A 102 5.34 -17.97 0.47
C ARG A 102 4.34 -19.04 0.93
N PRO A 103 3.92 -20.02 0.10
CA PRO A 103 3.13 -21.16 0.56
C PRO A 103 3.90 -22.13 1.48
N LEU A 104 5.23 -22.18 1.39
CA LEU A 104 6.08 -23.10 2.15
C LEU A 104 6.55 -22.50 3.49
N LEU A 105 6.65 -21.16 3.58
CA LEU A 105 7.12 -20.39 4.74
C LEU A 105 6.03 -20.10 5.80
N GLY A 106 4.88 -20.78 5.76
CA GLY A 106 3.93 -20.78 6.88
C GLY A 106 3.14 -19.47 7.08
N GLY A 107 2.75 -18.80 6.00
CA GLY A 107 1.70 -17.79 6.06
C GLY A 107 0.31 -18.44 6.08
N VAL A 108 -0.11 -18.94 7.25
CA VAL A 108 -1.48 -19.40 7.47
C VAL A 108 -2.38 -18.16 7.61
N ASP A 109 -3.06 -17.80 6.53
CA ASP A 109 -4.36 -17.13 6.62
C ASP A 109 -5.43 -18.17 6.23
N ASN A 110 -6.18 -18.61 7.24
CA ASN A 110 -7.31 -19.52 7.11
C ASN A 110 -8.42 -18.87 6.27
N SER A 111 -8.66 -19.42 5.09
CA SER A 111 -10.01 -19.45 4.51
C SER A 111 -10.10 -20.61 3.53
N ALA A 112 -10.67 -21.73 3.99
CA ALA A 112 -11.03 -22.84 3.13
C ALA A 112 -12.07 -22.40 2.07
N PRO A 113 -11.99 -22.89 0.82
CA PRO A 113 -12.99 -22.62 -0.19
C PRO A 113 -14.12 -23.65 -0.08
N SER A 114 -15.30 -23.21 0.34
CA SER A 114 -16.54 -23.95 0.11
C SER A 114 -17.18 -23.48 -1.19
N THR A 115 -17.04 -24.29 -2.24
CA THR A 115 -17.77 -24.21 -3.51
C THR A 115 -19.23 -24.58 -3.35
N ALA A 116 -20.14 -23.70 -3.78
CA ALA A 116 -21.42 -24.05 -4.40
C ALA A 116 -21.93 -22.88 -5.25
N ASN A 117 -22.14 -23.14 -6.54
CA ASN A 117 -22.54 -22.21 -7.59
C ASN A 117 -24.03 -21.81 -7.52
N ALA A 118 -24.35 -20.56 -7.87
CA ALA A 118 -25.39 -20.23 -8.86
C ALA A 118 -25.34 -18.74 -9.31
N ALA A 119 -24.92 -18.56 -10.55
CA ALA A 119 -25.34 -17.58 -11.56
C ALA A 119 -25.35 -16.06 -11.26
N GLY A 120 -24.43 -15.34 -11.93
CA GLY A 120 -24.67 -14.02 -12.51
C GLY A 120 -24.01 -12.83 -11.77
N GLY A 121 -23.13 -12.11 -12.48
CA GLY A 121 -22.71 -10.76 -12.10
C GLY A 121 -21.20 -10.57 -11.98
N GLU A 122 -20.66 -9.76 -12.89
CA GLU A 122 -19.53 -8.83 -12.72
C GLU A 122 -18.32 -9.30 -11.90
N ALA A 123 -17.23 -9.57 -12.62
CA ALA A 123 -15.91 -9.79 -12.05
C ALA A 123 -15.36 -8.49 -11.44
N ASP A 124 -15.76 -8.20 -10.20
CA ASP A 124 -15.12 -7.19 -9.36
C ASP A 124 -13.98 -7.86 -8.59
N SER A 125 -12.74 -7.53 -8.98
CA SER A 125 -11.52 -8.06 -8.39
C SER A 125 -11.28 -7.44 -7.01
N SER A 126 -11.84 -8.03 -5.97
CA SER A 126 -11.57 -7.67 -4.57
C SER A 126 -10.24 -8.26 -4.08
N ARG A 127 -9.14 -7.59 -4.44
CA ARG A 127 -7.90 -7.51 -3.66
C ARG A 127 -7.31 -6.13 -3.91
N GLN A 128 -7.71 -5.15 -3.09
CA GLN A 128 -7.14 -3.80 -3.09
C GLN A 128 -5.66 -3.87 -2.67
N SER A 129 -4.79 -4.17 -3.62
CA SER A 129 -3.50 -3.51 -3.67
C SER A 129 -3.81 -2.04 -3.93
N VAL A 130 -3.44 -1.17 -3.00
CA VAL A 130 -3.57 0.28 -3.19
C VAL A 130 -2.71 0.63 -4.39
N SER A 131 -3.35 0.86 -5.54
CA SER A 131 -2.68 1.21 -6.78
C SER A 131 -1.95 2.54 -6.54
N GLU A 132 -0.62 2.50 -6.57
CA GLU A 132 0.28 3.62 -6.22
C GLU A 132 0.06 4.89 -7.04
N CYS A 133 -0.75 4.84 -8.10
CA CYS A 133 -1.03 5.95 -9.01
C CYS A 133 -2.51 6.37 -9.06
N LYS A 134 -3.30 6.16 -7.98
CA LYS A 134 -4.70 6.61 -7.97
C LYS A 134 -4.77 8.14 -7.84
N VAL A 135 -5.32 8.78 -8.86
CA VAL A 135 -5.57 10.23 -8.93
C VAL A 135 -6.98 10.51 -8.38
N TRP A 136 -7.11 11.53 -7.53
CA TRP A 136 -8.36 11.90 -6.87
C TRP A 136 -8.75 13.33 -7.20
N ARG A 137 -10.06 13.60 -7.32
CA ARG A 137 -10.55 14.95 -7.56
C ARG A 137 -10.22 15.90 -6.41
N ASN A 138 -9.71 17.08 -6.75
CA ASN A 138 -9.44 18.14 -5.78
C ASN A 138 -10.76 18.69 -5.23
N PRO A 139 -10.96 18.67 -3.90
CA PRO A 139 -12.17 19.20 -3.26
C PRO A 139 -12.47 20.68 -3.57
N LEU A 140 -11.47 21.50 -3.93
CA LEU A 140 -11.63 22.91 -4.27
C LEU A 140 -11.78 23.23 -5.76
N ASN A 141 -11.97 22.23 -6.62
CA ASN A 141 -12.23 22.46 -8.05
C ASN A 141 -13.36 23.48 -8.31
N LEU A 142 -14.34 23.57 -7.42
CA LEU A 142 -15.45 24.55 -7.46
C LEU A 142 -14.97 26.00 -7.55
N PHE A 143 -13.84 26.35 -6.94
CA PHE A 143 -13.35 27.73 -6.90
C PHE A 143 -12.38 28.06 -8.04
N ARG A 144 -12.11 27.11 -8.94
CA ARG A 144 -11.09 27.28 -9.99
C ARG A 144 -11.60 27.92 -11.27
N GLY A 145 -12.92 28.00 -11.48
CA GLY A 145 -13.49 28.58 -12.71
C GLY A 145 -12.99 29.99 -13.02
N ALA A 146 -12.93 30.87 -12.01
CA ALA A 146 -12.41 32.23 -12.18
C ALA A 146 -10.90 32.25 -12.52
N GLU A 147 -10.13 31.32 -11.95
CA GLU A 147 -8.69 31.21 -12.18
C GLU A 147 -8.38 30.64 -13.56
N TYR A 148 -9.16 29.66 -14.00
CA TYR A 148 -9.13 29.13 -15.36
C TYR A 148 -9.43 30.23 -16.39
N ASN A 149 -10.49 31.00 -16.14
CA ASN A 149 -10.85 32.13 -17.00
C ASN A 149 -9.73 33.18 -17.04
N ARG A 150 -9.12 33.50 -15.89
CA ARG A 150 -7.98 34.42 -15.81
C ARG A 150 -6.77 33.89 -16.57
N TYR A 151 -6.43 32.61 -16.41
CA TYR A 151 -5.33 31.98 -17.11
C TYR A 151 -5.52 32.00 -18.63
N THR A 152 -6.70 31.62 -19.11
CA THR A 152 -7.03 31.65 -20.53
C THR A 152 -7.05 33.07 -21.08
N TRP A 153 -7.58 34.03 -20.34
CA TRP A 153 -7.55 35.45 -20.73
C TRP A 153 -6.13 35.99 -20.90
N VAL A 154 -5.21 35.63 -20.00
CA VAL A 154 -3.81 36.11 -20.04
C VAL A 154 -2.97 35.36 -21.06
N THR A 155 -3.11 34.04 -21.17
CA THR A 155 -2.20 33.19 -21.95
C THR A 155 -2.75 32.77 -23.32
N GLY A 156 -4.05 32.90 -23.54
CA GLY A 156 -4.76 32.33 -24.69
C GLY A 156 -4.77 30.80 -24.72
N ARG A 157 -4.31 30.12 -23.65
CA ARG A 157 -4.23 28.66 -23.57
C ARG A 157 -5.34 28.10 -22.69
N GLU A 158 -5.77 26.89 -23.01
CA GLU A 158 -6.69 26.15 -22.15
C GLU A 158 -5.99 25.77 -20.83
N PRO A 159 -6.65 25.92 -19.68
CA PRO A 159 -6.05 25.70 -18.38
C PRO A 159 -6.01 24.20 -17.99
N LEU A 160 -6.75 23.37 -18.71
CA LEU A 160 -6.90 21.94 -18.45
C LEU A 160 -6.45 21.13 -19.65
N THR A 161 -5.80 20.00 -19.37
CA THR A 161 -5.44 19.05 -20.42
C THR A 161 -6.64 18.18 -20.79
N TYR A 162 -6.57 17.54 -21.96
CA TYR A 162 -7.55 16.53 -22.37
C TYR A 162 -7.70 15.41 -21.32
N TYR A 163 -6.59 15.02 -20.70
CA TYR A 163 -6.57 13.99 -19.67
C TYR A 163 -7.36 14.43 -18.41
N ASP A 164 -7.14 15.67 -17.94
CA ASP A 164 -7.86 16.21 -16.78
C ASP A 164 -9.37 16.27 -17.02
N MET A 165 -9.77 16.77 -18.19
CA MET A 165 -11.20 16.88 -18.53
C MET A 165 -11.88 15.52 -18.59
N ASN A 166 -11.23 14.50 -19.15
CA ASN A 166 -11.76 13.15 -19.19
C ASN A 166 -11.88 12.53 -17.80
N LEU A 167 -10.90 12.77 -16.92
CA LEU A 167 -10.93 12.24 -15.56
C LEU A 167 -12.10 12.84 -14.77
N SER A 168 -12.35 14.14 -14.90
CA SER A 168 -13.54 14.77 -14.31
C SER A 168 -14.86 14.26 -14.90
N ALA A 169 -14.92 14.01 -16.21
CA ALA A 169 -16.10 13.43 -16.84
C ALA A 169 -16.36 11.98 -16.38
N GLN A 170 -15.31 11.21 -16.09
CA GLN A 170 -15.42 9.88 -15.49
C GLN A 170 -15.95 9.96 -14.06
N ASP A 171 -15.37 10.84 -13.23
CA ASP A 171 -15.86 11.08 -11.86
C ASP A 171 -17.34 11.46 -11.85
N HIS A 172 -17.77 12.36 -12.75
CA HIS A 172 -19.18 12.74 -12.87
C HIS A 172 -20.08 11.57 -13.24
N GLN A 173 -19.65 10.71 -14.17
CA GLN A 173 -20.41 9.51 -14.51
C GLN A 173 -20.52 8.58 -13.31
N THR A 174 -19.41 8.32 -12.60
CA THR A 174 -19.43 7.46 -11.41
C THR A 174 -20.31 8.00 -10.28
N PHE A 175 -20.30 9.32 -10.04
CA PHE A 175 -21.05 9.91 -8.93
C PHE A 175 -22.52 10.17 -9.24
N PHE A 176 -22.83 10.54 -10.49
CA PHE A 176 -24.09 11.21 -10.82
C PHE A 176 -24.92 10.52 -11.89
N THR A 177 -24.47 9.39 -12.44
CA THR A 177 -25.28 8.60 -13.38
C THR A 177 -25.86 7.34 -12.77
N CYS A 178 -26.96 6.87 -13.34
CA CYS A 178 -27.50 5.53 -13.09
C CYS A 178 -28.08 4.93 -14.38
N ASP A 179 -28.27 3.62 -14.40
CA ASP A 179 -28.67 2.89 -15.61
C ASP A 179 -30.03 3.35 -16.16
N THR A 180 -30.90 3.94 -15.36
CA THR A 180 -32.23 4.42 -15.77
C THR A 180 -32.24 5.86 -16.31
N ASP A 181 -31.10 6.55 -16.34
CA ASP A 181 -31.02 7.96 -16.79
C ASP A 181 -31.48 8.14 -18.24
N HIS A 182 -31.28 7.16 -19.12
CA HIS A 182 -31.70 7.21 -20.52
C HIS A 182 -33.23 7.31 -20.69
N LEU A 183 -34.00 6.96 -19.66
CA LEU A 183 -35.46 7.07 -19.65
C LEU A 183 -35.94 8.50 -19.37
N ARG A 184 -35.05 9.39 -18.93
CA ARG A 184 -35.37 10.76 -18.51
C ARG A 184 -34.64 11.76 -19.41
N PRO A 185 -35.37 12.54 -20.25
CA PRO A 185 -34.75 13.45 -21.21
C PRO A 185 -33.77 14.46 -20.58
N ALA A 186 -34.10 14.97 -19.39
CA ALA A 186 -33.26 15.93 -18.69
C ALA A 186 -31.93 15.32 -18.19
N ASP A 187 -31.94 14.07 -17.70
CA ASP A 187 -30.72 13.38 -17.27
C ASP A 187 -29.81 13.03 -18.47
N ALA A 188 -30.39 12.66 -19.62
CA ALA A 188 -29.63 12.44 -20.86
C ALA A 188 -28.91 13.71 -21.35
N ILE A 189 -29.57 14.88 -21.27
CA ILE A 189 -28.95 16.17 -21.60
C ILE A 189 -27.83 16.50 -20.61
N MET A 190 -28.02 16.23 -19.33
CA MET A 190 -26.99 16.45 -18.30
C MET A 190 -25.75 15.56 -18.52
N GLN A 191 -25.93 14.30 -18.92
CA GLN A 191 -24.81 13.42 -19.28
C GLN A 191 -24.01 13.96 -20.47
N LYS A 192 -24.69 14.56 -21.46
CA LYS A 192 -24.03 15.25 -22.58
C LYS A 192 -23.28 16.48 -22.08
N ALA A 193 -23.88 17.27 -21.17
CA ALA A 193 -23.24 18.43 -20.57
C ALA A 193 -21.94 18.07 -19.82
N TRP A 194 -21.91 16.99 -19.03
CA TRP A 194 -20.68 16.56 -18.33
C TRP A 194 -19.52 16.17 -19.25
N ARG A 195 -19.83 15.72 -20.47
CA ARG A 195 -18.82 15.39 -21.51
C ARG A 195 -18.49 16.59 -22.40
N GLU A 196 -19.29 17.65 -22.35
CA GLU A 196 -19.11 18.84 -23.17
C GLU A 196 -17.85 19.59 -22.76
N ARG A 197 -17.02 20.00 -23.71
CA ARG A 197 -15.72 20.61 -23.47
C ARG A 197 -15.80 22.12 -23.43
N ASN A 198 -16.66 22.70 -24.26
CA ASN A 198 -16.84 24.13 -24.30
C ASN A 198 -17.62 24.60 -23.06
N PRO A 199 -17.06 25.49 -22.22
CA PRO A 199 -17.73 25.95 -21.00
C PRO A 199 -19.11 26.57 -21.25
N GLN A 200 -19.27 27.32 -22.34
CA GLN A 200 -20.53 27.98 -22.69
C GLN A 200 -21.57 26.98 -23.19
N ALA A 201 -21.17 26.04 -24.06
CA ALA A 201 -22.07 24.97 -24.52
C ALA A 201 -22.49 24.07 -23.37
N ARG A 202 -21.55 23.75 -22.46
CA ARG A 202 -21.80 22.99 -21.24
C ARG A 202 -22.84 23.67 -20.36
N ILE A 203 -22.66 24.98 -20.11
CA ILE A 203 -23.59 25.79 -19.33
C ILE A 203 -24.97 25.82 -19.99
N SER A 204 -25.02 26.03 -21.32
CA SER A 204 -26.28 26.09 -22.06
C SER A 204 -27.05 24.76 -21.99
N ALA A 205 -26.37 23.63 -22.20
CA ALA A 205 -26.98 22.31 -22.09
C ALA A 205 -27.45 22.02 -20.66
N ALA A 206 -26.71 22.48 -19.65
CA ALA A 206 -27.11 22.33 -18.26
C ALA A 206 -28.39 23.16 -17.94
N HIS A 207 -28.54 24.36 -18.50
CA HIS A 207 -29.78 25.14 -18.38
C HIS A 207 -30.96 24.50 -19.13
N GLU A 208 -30.73 23.93 -20.32
CA GLU A 208 -31.76 23.20 -21.07
C GLU A 208 -32.29 22.00 -20.27
N ALA A 209 -31.40 21.23 -19.64
CA ALA A 209 -31.79 20.14 -18.74
C ALA A 209 -32.61 20.64 -17.54
N LEU A 210 -32.32 21.84 -17.05
CA LEU A 210 -33.03 22.43 -15.92
C LEU A 210 -34.46 22.85 -16.28
N GLU A 211 -34.67 23.42 -17.47
CA GLU A 211 -36.00 23.81 -17.95
C GLU A 211 -36.94 22.61 -18.08
N LEU A 212 -36.40 21.43 -18.36
CA LEU A 212 -37.15 20.17 -18.48
C LEU A 212 -37.44 19.51 -17.13
N ASN A 213 -36.59 19.71 -16.13
CA ASN A 213 -36.77 19.17 -14.79
C ASN A 213 -36.02 20.02 -13.76
N GLU A 214 -36.76 20.77 -12.96
CA GLU A 214 -36.22 21.61 -11.88
C GLU A 214 -35.37 20.83 -10.86
N LYS A 215 -35.52 19.49 -10.79
CA LYS A 215 -34.73 18.62 -9.90
C LYS A 215 -33.26 18.46 -10.31
N LEU A 216 -32.86 18.83 -11.54
CA LEU A 216 -31.47 18.76 -12.01
C LEU A 216 -30.62 20.01 -11.74
N PHE A 217 -31.21 21.03 -11.10
CA PHE A 217 -30.53 22.26 -10.68
C PHE A 217 -29.18 22.08 -9.95
N PRO A 218 -28.97 21.06 -9.08
CA PRO A 218 -27.71 20.91 -8.36
C PRO A 218 -26.50 20.59 -9.26
N PHE A 219 -26.73 19.97 -10.41
CA PHE A 219 -25.68 19.57 -11.36
C PHE A 219 -25.20 20.73 -12.25
N VAL A 220 -26.10 21.67 -12.56
CA VAL A 220 -25.82 22.91 -13.31
C VAL A 220 -24.89 23.83 -12.53
N LEU A 221 -25.03 23.83 -11.21
CA LEU A 221 -24.29 24.67 -10.27
C LEU A 221 -22.78 24.45 -10.30
N GLU A 222 -22.30 23.29 -10.78
CA GLU A 222 -20.87 23.01 -10.87
C GLU A 222 -20.14 23.91 -11.89
N TYR A 223 -20.84 24.41 -12.91
CA TYR A 223 -20.23 25.09 -14.05
C TYR A 223 -20.47 26.61 -14.06
N GLN A 224 -21.36 27.11 -13.21
CA GLN A 224 -21.72 28.54 -13.11
C GLN A 224 -20.76 29.33 -12.19
N MET A 225 -19.45 29.27 -12.42
CA MET A 225 -18.45 29.85 -11.50
C MET A 225 -17.86 31.17 -12.00
N ASN A 226 -18.71 32.21 -12.10
CA ASN A 226 -18.27 33.60 -12.20
C ASN A 226 -18.62 34.36 -10.91
N VAL A 227 -17.57 34.66 -10.13
CA VAL A 227 -17.46 35.63 -9.03
C VAL A 227 -18.10 35.27 -7.67
N PHE A 228 -17.31 35.54 -6.62
CA PHE A 228 -17.53 35.40 -5.17
C PHE A 228 -18.94 35.76 -4.65
N LEU A 229 -19.69 36.64 -5.33
CA LEU A 229 -21.05 37.05 -4.94
C LEU A 229 -22.11 35.95 -5.15
N LYS A 230 -21.85 34.95 -6.01
CA LYS A 230 -22.73 33.79 -6.21
C LYS A 230 -22.64 32.74 -5.10
N ILE A 231 -21.55 32.69 -4.30
CA ILE A 231 -21.35 31.67 -3.26
C ILE A 231 -22.46 31.73 -2.18
N PHE A 232 -22.96 32.92 -1.87
CA PHE A 232 -24.07 33.11 -0.93
C PHE A 232 -25.41 32.63 -1.50
N LEU A 233 -25.67 32.89 -2.78
CA LEU A 233 -26.84 32.38 -3.50
C LEU A 233 -26.80 30.85 -3.64
N ILE A 234 -25.61 30.29 -3.91
CA ILE A 234 -25.35 28.84 -3.94
C ILE A 234 -25.63 28.22 -2.58
N LEU A 235 -25.25 28.88 -1.48
CA LEU A 235 -25.52 28.41 -0.13
C LEU A 235 -27.02 28.37 0.17
N ILE A 236 -27.76 29.44 -0.15
CA ILE A 236 -29.22 29.51 0.02
C ILE A 236 -29.93 28.47 -0.86
N MET A 237 -29.52 28.34 -2.13
CA MET A 237 -30.13 27.39 -3.07
C MET A 237 -29.77 25.93 -2.75
N SER A 238 -28.54 25.65 -2.29
CA SER A 238 -28.16 24.30 -1.83
C SER A 238 -28.85 23.90 -0.54
N LEU A 239 -29.12 24.82 0.38
CA LEU A 239 -29.98 24.61 1.55
C LEU A 239 -31.42 24.28 1.14
N LEU A 240 -31.98 25.00 0.17
CA LEU A 240 -33.31 24.73 -0.39
C LEU A 240 -33.38 23.35 -1.05
N ILE A 241 -32.36 22.99 -1.83
CA ILE A 241 -32.23 21.69 -2.50
C ILE A 241 -32.10 20.54 -1.50
N VAL A 242 -31.31 20.68 -0.43
CA VAL A 242 -31.22 19.65 0.62
C VAL A 242 -32.58 19.45 1.28
N SER A 243 -33.32 20.54 1.53
CA SER A 243 -34.68 20.47 2.08
C SER A 243 -35.66 19.77 1.14
N ILE A 244 -35.54 19.97 -0.18
CA ILE A 244 -36.41 19.34 -1.19
C ILE A 244 -36.01 17.88 -1.42
N MET A 245 -34.72 17.58 -1.55
CA MET A 245 -34.21 16.22 -1.80
C MET A 245 -34.41 15.28 -0.62
N SER A 246 -34.35 15.78 0.62
CA SER A 246 -34.69 15.00 1.82
C SER A 246 -36.15 14.56 1.86
N LEU A 247 -37.04 15.17 1.06
CA LEU A 247 -38.48 14.83 1.01
C LEU A 247 -38.82 13.72 -0.02
N TYR A 248 -37.94 13.43 -1.00
CA TYR A 248 -38.25 12.63 -2.20
C TYR A 248 -37.28 11.46 -2.45
N PHE A 249 -36.82 10.78 -1.40
CA PHE A 249 -35.74 9.79 -1.49
C PHE A 249 -36.14 8.53 -2.29
N PHE A 250 -35.54 8.32 -3.47
CA PHE A 250 -35.57 7.04 -4.21
C PHE A 250 -34.18 6.78 -4.88
N ALA A 251 -33.52 5.67 -4.50
CA ALA A 251 -32.29 5.10 -5.09
C ALA A 251 -30.91 5.75 -4.80
N GLY A 252 -29.86 4.92 -4.88
CA GLY A 252 -28.49 5.21 -4.41
C GLY A 252 -27.72 6.34 -5.12
N ARG A 253 -28.07 6.68 -6.37
CA ARG A 253 -27.53 7.86 -7.08
C ARG A 253 -27.86 9.15 -6.34
N ASP A 254 -29.09 9.28 -5.87
CA ASP A 254 -29.57 10.51 -5.22
C ASP A 254 -28.86 10.72 -3.85
N THR A 255 -28.40 9.65 -3.22
CA THR A 255 -27.53 9.70 -2.04
C THR A 255 -26.15 10.28 -2.35
N ASN A 256 -25.49 9.84 -3.42
CA ASN A 256 -24.16 10.35 -3.81
C ASN A 256 -24.21 11.85 -4.12
N VAL A 257 -25.25 12.26 -4.83
CA VAL A 257 -25.54 13.66 -5.17
C VAL A 257 -25.76 14.49 -3.90
N LEU A 258 -26.59 13.99 -2.98
CA LEU A 258 -26.86 14.66 -1.70
C LEU A 258 -25.58 14.84 -0.87
N VAL A 259 -24.77 13.79 -0.72
CA VAL A 259 -23.50 13.86 0.02
C VAL A 259 -22.53 14.83 -0.64
N TYR A 260 -22.42 14.81 -1.97
CA TYR A 260 -21.57 15.73 -2.73
C TYR A 260 -21.97 17.19 -2.49
N ILE A 261 -23.26 17.51 -2.56
CA ILE A 261 -23.79 18.87 -2.35
C ILE A 261 -23.57 19.32 -0.91
N LYS A 262 -23.99 18.51 0.08
CA LYS A 262 -23.83 18.83 1.51
C LYS A 262 -22.35 19.03 1.87
N ARG A 263 -21.44 18.23 1.30
CA ARG A 263 -19.99 18.39 1.50
C ARG A 263 -19.51 19.74 0.96
N ARG A 264 -19.90 20.10 -0.27
CA ARG A 264 -19.53 21.39 -0.87
C ARG A 264 -20.10 22.57 -0.11
N LEU A 265 -21.34 22.45 0.38
CA LEU A 265 -21.96 23.43 1.27
C LEU A 265 -21.11 23.65 2.53
N ALA A 266 -20.63 22.59 3.16
CA ALA A 266 -19.73 22.69 4.31
C ALA A 266 -18.39 23.39 3.96
N MET A 267 -17.83 23.10 2.79
CA MET A 267 -16.61 23.78 2.31
C MET A 267 -16.84 25.28 2.06
N CYS A 268 -17.97 25.65 1.46
CA CYS A 268 -18.36 27.05 1.27
C CYS A 268 -18.55 27.76 2.62
N ALA A 269 -19.25 27.14 3.57
CA ALA A 269 -19.42 27.70 4.91
C ALA A 269 -18.08 27.97 5.61
N ARG A 270 -17.11 27.04 5.50
CA ARG A 270 -15.75 27.24 6.00
C ARG A 270 -15.08 28.45 5.34
N LYS A 271 -15.14 28.56 4.01
CA LYS A 271 -14.55 29.70 3.28
C LYS A 271 -15.20 31.05 3.61
N LEU A 272 -16.45 31.05 4.06
CA LEU A 272 -17.16 32.23 4.56
C LEU A 272 -16.85 32.54 6.05
N GLY A 273 -15.95 31.81 6.70
CA GLY A 273 -15.59 31.99 8.11
C GLY A 273 -16.57 31.35 9.11
N ARG A 274 -17.60 30.65 8.64
CA ARG A 274 -18.55 29.89 9.48
C ARG A 274 -18.02 28.49 9.78
N THR A 275 -16.81 28.43 10.32
CA THR A 275 -16.01 27.20 10.47
C THR A 275 -16.66 26.21 11.46
N ARG A 276 -17.35 26.69 12.49
CA ARG A 276 -18.11 25.82 13.42
C ARG A 276 -19.29 25.12 12.74
N GLU A 277 -20.02 25.82 11.87
CA GLU A 277 -21.11 25.24 11.08
C GLU A 277 -20.57 24.20 10.09
N ALA A 278 -19.45 24.50 9.44
CA ALA A 278 -18.76 23.57 8.55
C ALA A 278 -18.37 22.26 9.25
N VAL A 279 -17.78 22.35 10.45
CA VAL A 279 -17.43 21.16 11.26
C VAL A 279 -18.67 20.33 11.60
N LYS A 280 -19.76 20.98 12.02
CA LYS A 280 -21.03 20.29 12.31
C LYS A 280 -21.55 19.55 11.09
N MET A 281 -21.66 20.23 9.94
CA MET A 281 -22.13 19.62 8.69
C MET A 281 -21.25 18.44 8.25
N MET A 282 -19.93 18.54 8.38
CA MET A 282 -19.01 17.44 8.03
C MET A 282 -19.14 16.24 8.98
N ARG A 283 -19.32 16.46 10.29
CA ARG A 283 -19.55 15.38 11.27
C ARG A 283 -20.89 14.69 11.03
N ASP A 284 -21.95 15.46 10.78
CA ASP A 284 -23.28 14.94 10.49
C ASP A 284 -23.25 14.07 9.22
N LEU A 285 -22.58 14.54 8.17
CA LEU A 285 -22.36 13.76 6.94
C LEU A 285 -21.65 12.42 7.18
N MET A 286 -20.56 12.43 7.94
CA MET A 286 -19.81 11.20 8.24
C MET A 286 -20.61 10.22 9.11
N LYS A 287 -21.55 10.71 9.91
CA LYS A 287 -22.44 9.89 10.75
C LYS A 287 -23.62 9.32 9.94
N GLU A 288 -24.22 10.15 9.09
CA GLU A 288 -25.35 9.75 8.23
C GLU A 288 -24.91 8.77 7.13
N PHE A 289 -23.68 8.94 6.61
CA PHE A 289 -23.20 8.20 5.43
C PHE A 289 -21.80 7.59 5.64
N PRO A 290 -21.62 6.65 6.60
CA PRO A 290 -20.30 6.12 6.96
C PRO A 290 -19.63 5.31 5.85
N LEU A 291 -20.39 4.73 4.92
CA LEU A 291 -19.88 3.90 3.83
C LEU A 291 -19.36 4.72 2.63
N LEU A 292 -19.60 6.03 2.59
CA LEU A 292 -19.25 6.92 1.46
C LEU A 292 -17.85 7.55 1.62
N SER A 293 -16.86 6.72 1.94
CA SER A 293 -15.44 7.10 2.10
C SER A 293 -14.84 7.77 0.85
N MET A 294 -15.44 7.55 -0.33
CA MET A 294 -14.97 8.06 -1.63
C MET A 294 -14.80 9.59 -1.69
N PHE A 295 -15.50 10.34 -0.85
CA PHE A 295 -15.39 11.80 -0.81
C PHE A 295 -14.32 12.34 0.14
N ASN A 296 -13.56 11.52 0.87
CA ASN A 296 -12.50 12.01 1.79
C ASN A 296 -12.97 13.15 2.73
N ILE A 297 -14.22 13.08 3.22
CA ILE A 297 -14.84 14.14 4.05
C ILE A 297 -14.02 14.39 5.33
N HIS A 298 -13.37 13.35 5.83
CA HIS A 298 -12.47 13.42 6.98
C HIS A 298 -11.29 14.39 6.77
N GLU A 299 -10.71 14.47 5.56
CA GLU A 299 -9.63 15.42 5.27
C GLU A 299 -10.13 16.87 5.38
N ASN A 300 -11.34 17.15 4.88
CA ASN A 300 -11.93 18.49 4.99
C ASN A 300 -12.33 18.85 6.43
N LEU A 301 -12.71 17.84 7.23
CA LEU A 301 -12.97 17.98 8.66
C LEU A 301 -11.67 18.32 9.41
N LEU A 302 -10.57 17.62 9.13
CA LEU A 302 -9.25 17.92 9.71
C LEU A 302 -8.82 19.36 9.43
N GLU A 303 -8.95 19.81 8.18
CA GLU A 303 -8.67 21.20 7.79
C GLU A 303 -9.49 22.20 8.64
N ALA A 304 -10.80 21.98 8.80
CA ALA A 304 -11.68 22.86 9.55
C ALA A 304 -11.40 22.85 11.07
N LEU A 305 -11.05 21.69 11.63
CA LEU A 305 -10.70 21.55 13.04
C LEU A 305 -9.35 22.20 13.38
N LEU A 306 -8.36 22.11 12.48
CA LEU A 306 -7.08 22.81 12.62
C LEU A 306 -7.27 24.32 12.56
N GLU A 307 -8.15 24.81 11.68
CA GLU A 307 -8.49 26.23 11.62
C GLU A 307 -9.08 26.74 12.95
N LEU A 308 -9.90 25.92 13.62
CA LEU A 308 -10.42 26.20 14.97
C LEU A 308 -9.43 25.92 16.11
N GLN A 309 -8.23 25.41 15.81
CA GLN A 309 -7.25 24.93 16.80
C GLN A 309 -7.80 23.89 17.78
N ALA A 310 -8.81 23.12 17.36
CA ALA A 310 -9.44 22.08 18.17
C ALA A 310 -8.60 20.78 18.15
N TYR A 311 -7.36 20.84 18.65
CA TYR A 311 -6.37 19.76 18.49
C TYR A 311 -6.80 18.41 19.08
N ALA A 312 -7.56 18.40 20.18
CA ALA A 312 -8.10 17.17 20.77
C ALA A 312 -9.06 16.46 19.79
N ASP A 313 -9.91 17.22 19.11
CA ASP A 313 -10.82 16.69 18.10
C ASP A 313 -10.07 16.21 16.85
N VAL A 314 -9.00 16.91 16.46
CA VAL A 314 -8.12 16.47 15.36
C VAL A 314 -7.50 15.10 15.70
N GLN A 315 -6.97 14.93 16.91
CA GLN A 315 -6.43 13.65 17.36
C GLN A 315 -7.49 12.55 17.38
N ALA A 316 -8.72 12.84 17.83
CA ALA A 316 -9.80 11.87 17.83
C ALA A 316 -10.20 11.40 16.42
N VAL A 317 -10.12 12.29 15.41
CA VAL A 317 -10.32 11.90 14.01
C VAL A 317 -9.14 11.05 13.53
N LEU A 318 -7.89 11.47 13.77
CA LEU A 318 -6.70 10.76 13.32
C LEU A 318 -6.56 9.35 13.93
N ALA A 319 -6.95 9.16 15.19
CA ALA A 319 -6.90 7.86 15.86
C ALA A 319 -7.73 6.78 15.14
N LYS A 320 -8.79 7.17 14.42
CA LYS A 320 -9.58 6.26 13.60
C LYS A 320 -8.82 5.75 12.38
N TYR A 321 -7.81 6.50 11.90
CA TYR A 321 -7.02 6.22 10.71
C TYR A 321 -5.60 5.71 11.03
N ASP A 322 -5.33 5.35 12.29
CA ASP A 322 -4.08 4.69 12.68
C ASP A 322 -4.02 3.22 12.20
N ASP A 323 -5.17 2.60 11.92
CA ASP A 323 -5.27 1.25 11.35
C ASP A 323 -4.65 1.18 9.93
N ILE A 324 -3.86 0.13 9.67
CA ILE A 324 -3.19 -0.12 8.38
C ILE A 324 -4.20 -0.35 7.26
N SER A 325 -5.40 -0.83 7.60
CA SER A 325 -6.47 -1.14 6.64
C SER A 325 -7.07 0.11 5.96
N LEU A 326 -6.92 1.29 6.55
CA LEU A 326 -7.55 2.52 6.06
C LEU A 326 -6.63 3.32 5.13
N PRO A 327 -7.20 4.02 4.13
CA PRO A 327 -6.42 4.77 3.16
C PRO A 327 -5.69 5.95 3.84
N LYS A 328 -4.36 5.96 3.74
CA LYS A 328 -3.51 7.06 4.22
C LYS A 328 -3.39 8.17 3.18
N SER A 329 -3.22 9.40 3.65
CA SER A 329 -2.98 10.59 2.84
C SER A 329 -1.95 11.50 3.49
N ALA A 330 -1.43 12.46 2.73
CA ALA A 330 -0.54 13.48 3.28
C ALA A 330 -1.24 14.24 4.42
N THR A 331 -2.55 14.51 4.28
CA THR A 331 -3.37 15.14 5.32
C THR A 331 -3.36 14.37 6.62
N ILE A 332 -3.50 13.05 6.59
CA ILE A 332 -3.47 12.21 7.79
C ILE A 332 -2.06 12.14 8.37
N CYS A 333 -1.08 11.74 7.55
CA CYS A 333 0.28 11.44 8.01
C CYS A 333 1.00 12.69 8.54
N TYR A 334 0.98 13.80 7.78
CA TYR A 334 1.67 15.02 8.21
C TYR A 334 0.95 15.72 9.36
N THR A 335 -0.38 15.72 9.39
CA THR A 335 -1.09 16.33 10.53
C THR A 335 -0.82 15.57 11.82
N ALA A 336 -0.83 14.23 11.77
CA ALA A 336 -0.46 13.42 12.94
C ALA A 336 0.98 13.68 13.41
N ALA A 337 1.93 13.75 12.47
CA ALA A 337 3.33 14.04 12.76
C ALA A 337 3.54 15.45 13.35
N LEU A 338 2.93 16.46 12.75
CA LEU A 338 3.09 17.85 13.16
C LEU A 338 2.37 18.16 14.48
N LEU A 339 1.28 17.46 14.81
CA LEU A 339 0.69 17.52 16.15
C LEU A 339 1.60 16.94 17.23
N LYS A 340 2.31 15.85 16.94
CA LYS A 340 3.32 15.29 17.85
C LYS A 340 4.51 16.22 17.98
N ALA A 341 4.97 16.82 16.88
CA ALA A 341 6.02 17.83 16.88
C ALA A 341 5.65 19.04 17.75
N ARG A 342 4.42 19.54 17.61
CA ARG A 342 3.87 20.62 18.46
C ARG A 342 3.89 20.25 19.95
N ALA A 343 3.66 19.00 20.32
CA ALA A 343 3.63 18.61 21.73
C ALA A 343 5.00 18.67 22.42
N VAL A 344 6.09 18.66 21.64
CA VAL A 344 7.47 18.67 22.14
C VAL A 344 8.25 19.93 21.75
N SER A 345 7.67 20.80 20.90
CA SER A 345 8.36 21.93 20.28
C SER A 345 8.91 22.94 21.28
N ASP A 346 8.18 23.23 22.36
CA ASP A 346 8.56 24.28 23.32
C ASP A 346 9.85 23.96 24.09
N LYS A 347 10.21 22.67 24.17
CA LYS A 347 11.39 22.17 24.91
C LYS A 347 12.49 21.67 23.97
N PHE A 348 12.20 21.60 22.68
CA PHE A 348 13.11 21.05 21.70
C PHE A 348 14.16 22.08 21.29
N SER A 349 15.43 21.74 21.47
CA SER A 349 16.57 22.48 20.92
C SER A 349 17.52 21.48 20.27
N PRO A 350 17.97 21.69 19.03
CA PRO A 350 18.91 20.79 18.35
C PRO A 350 20.21 20.61 19.14
N GLU A 351 20.73 21.69 19.75
CA GLU A 351 21.94 21.67 20.55
C GLU A 351 21.77 20.95 21.88
N ALA A 352 20.59 21.08 22.50
CA ALA A 352 20.28 20.34 23.71
C ALA A 352 20.11 18.84 23.41
N ALA A 353 19.42 18.51 22.31
CA ALA A 353 19.18 17.14 21.87
C ALA A 353 20.47 16.41 21.48
N SER A 354 21.44 17.10 20.88
CA SER A 354 22.75 16.48 20.54
C SER A 354 23.58 16.14 21.79
N ARG A 355 23.44 16.89 22.88
CA ARG A 355 24.17 16.64 24.14
C ARG A 355 23.47 15.62 25.05
N ARG A 356 22.15 15.70 25.18
CA ARG A 356 21.36 14.87 26.12
C ARG A 356 20.66 13.67 25.47
N GLY A 357 20.68 13.58 24.14
CA GLY A 357 19.83 12.66 23.39
C GLY A 357 18.37 13.13 23.33
N LEU A 358 17.56 12.46 22.49
CA LEU A 358 16.13 12.71 22.41
C LEU A 358 15.40 12.02 23.56
N SER A 359 14.43 12.71 24.17
CA SER A 359 13.47 12.08 25.07
C SER A 359 12.53 11.15 24.29
N THR A 360 11.84 10.24 24.99
CA THR A 360 10.88 9.33 24.35
C THR A 360 9.79 10.06 23.56
N ALA A 361 9.31 11.20 24.08
CA ALA A 361 8.30 12.00 23.38
C ALA A 361 8.88 12.66 22.11
N GLU A 362 10.11 13.18 22.18
CA GLU A 362 10.80 13.76 21.03
C GLU A 362 11.10 12.69 19.97
N MET A 363 11.57 11.50 20.39
CA MET A 363 11.81 10.35 19.51
C MET A 363 10.53 9.93 18.77
N ASN A 364 9.41 9.81 19.49
CA ASN A 364 8.11 9.48 18.90
C ASN A 364 7.63 10.52 17.87
N ALA A 365 7.95 11.81 18.08
CA ALA A 365 7.64 12.87 17.14
C ALA A 365 8.54 12.81 15.90
N VAL A 366 9.84 12.56 16.08
CA VAL A 366 10.81 12.35 15.00
C VAL A 366 10.39 11.15 14.13
N GLU A 367 10.13 9.99 14.72
CA GLU A 367 9.65 8.80 13.98
C GLU A 367 8.34 9.03 13.23
N ALA A 368 7.43 9.82 13.79
CA ALA A 368 6.20 10.19 13.09
C ALA A 368 6.47 11.08 11.88
N ILE A 369 7.41 12.02 11.98
CA ILE A 369 7.85 12.84 10.84
C ILE A 369 8.51 11.96 9.78
N HIS A 370 9.42 11.06 10.14
CA HIS A 370 10.04 10.12 9.19
C HIS A 370 8.99 9.32 8.41
N ARG A 371 8.01 8.74 9.10
CA ARG A 371 6.93 7.99 8.42
C ARG A 371 6.07 8.85 7.50
N ALA A 372 5.81 10.11 7.88
CA ALA A 372 5.07 11.04 7.03
C ALA A 372 5.88 11.43 5.78
N VAL A 373 7.18 11.61 5.97
CA VAL A 373 8.15 11.91 4.92
C VAL A 373 8.32 10.74 3.95
N GLU A 374 8.47 9.52 4.44
CA GLU A 374 8.49 8.31 3.62
C GLU A 374 7.19 8.15 2.82
N PHE A 375 6.05 8.50 3.41
CA PHE A 375 4.77 8.46 2.71
C PHE A 375 4.71 9.46 1.54
N ASN A 376 5.14 10.71 1.75
CA ASN A 376 5.23 11.71 0.69
C ASN A 376 6.40 12.67 0.92
N PRO A 377 7.54 12.52 0.20
CA PRO A 377 8.75 13.31 0.41
C PRO A 377 8.67 14.72 -0.19
N HIS A 378 7.60 15.07 -0.91
CA HIS A 378 7.47 16.38 -1.54
C HIS A 378 6.95 17.45 -0.58
N VAL A 379 6.17 17.06 0.43
CA VAL A 379 5.50 17.97 1.38
C VAL A 379 6.46 18.90 2.13
N PRO A 380 7.62 18.45 2.67
CA PRO A 380 8.47 19.29 3.50
C PRO A 380 9.00 20.50 2.73
N LYS A 381 9.33 20.32 1.44
CA LYS A 381 9.81 21.43 0.58
C LYS A 381 8.79 22.57 0.46
N TYR A 382 7.49 22.26 0.48
CA TYR A 382 6.43 23.27 0.44
C TYR A 382 6.12 23.84 1.83
N LEU A 383 6.14 23.01 2.88
CA LEU A 383 5.91 23.46 4.26
C LEU A 383 7.03 24.36 4.79
N LEU A 384 8.27 24.10 4.39
CA LEU A 384 9.46 24.88 4.72
C LEU A 384 9.71 26.03 3.74
N GLU A 385 8.74 26.31 2.85
CA GLU A 385 8.79 27.42 1.88
C GLU A 385 10.02 27.39 0.94
N MET A 386 10.66 26.22 0.77
CA MET A 386 11.76 25.99 -0.18
C MET A 386 11.27 25.94 -1.64
N LYS A 387 9.97 25.74 -1.85
CA LYS A 387 9.29 25.82 -3.14
C LYS A 387 8.12 26.79 -3.06
N SER A 388 7.87 27.49 -4.17
CA SER A 388 6.71 28.36 -4.31
C SER A 388 5.41 27.56 -4.25
N LEU A 389 4.48 28.02 -3.43
CA LEU A 389 3.13 27.46 -3.35
C LEU A 389 2.27 27.98 -4.52
N ILE A 390 1.63 27.06 -5.24
CA ILE A 390 0.64 27.37 -6.28
C ILE A 390 -0.75 26.85 -5.87
N LEU A 391 -1.79 27.25 -6.61
CA LEU A 391 -3.11 26.66 -6.45
C LEU A 391 -3.05 25.14 -6.71
N PRO A 392 -3.65 24.30 -5.85
CA PRO A 392 -3.64 22.87 -6.07
C PRO A 392 -4.32 22.48 -7.40
N PRO A 393 -3.81 21.46 -8.12
CA PRO A 393 -4.34 21.05 -9.42
C PRO A 393 -5.74 20.45 -9.33
N GLU A 394 -6.37 20.15 -10.47
CA GLU A 394 -7.77 19.70 -10.50
C GLU A 394 -7.90 18.30 -9.94
N HIS A 395 -6.86 17.50 -10.15
CA HIS A 395 -6.74 16.20 -9.58
C HIS A 395 -5.40 16.05 -8.87
N ILE A 396 -5.44 15.29 -7.78
CA ILE A 396 -4.35 15.11 -6.84
C ILE A 396 -3.87 13.65 -6.96
N LEU A 397 -2.59 13.48 -7.23
CA LEU A 397 -1.92 12.20 -7.19
C LEU A 397 -1.47 11.92 -5.75
N LYS A 398 -2.02 10.87 -5.12
CA LYS A 398 -1.60 10.46 -3.78
C LYS A 398 -0.11 10.12 -3.77
N ARG A 399 0.59 10.49 -2.69
CA ARG A 399 2.05 10.39 -2.51
C ARG A 399 2.90 11.21 -3.49
N GLY A 400 2.27 11.93 -4.42
CA GLY A 400 2.95 12.77 -5.41
C GLY A 400 3.11 14.23 -4.98
N ASP A 401 3.77 14.99 -5.84
CA ASP A 401 4.02 16.43 -5.66
C ASP A 401 2.70 17.24 -5.63
N SER A 402 1.66 16.81 -6.38
CA SER A 402 0.35 17.47 -6.36
C SER A 402 -0.41 17.32 -5.04
N GLU A 403 -0.29 16.17 -4.36
CA GLU A 403 -0.82 16.03 -2.99
C GLU A 403 -0.03 16.87 -2.01
N ALA A 404 1.29 16.99 -2.20
CA ALA A 404 2.12 17.83 -1.37
C ALA A 404 1.76 19.32 -1.47
N ILE A 405 1.56 19.81 -2.70
CA ILE A 405 1.05 21.17 -2.95
C ILE A 405 -0.31 21.35 -2.28
N ALA A 406 -1.24 20.41 -2.47
CA ALA A 406 -2.56 20.48 -1.86
C ALA A 406 -2.49 20.56 -0.34
N TYR A 407 -1.74 19.67 0.31
CA TYR A 407 -1.58 19.67 1.77
C TYR A 407 -0.97 20.98 2.26
N ALA A 408 0.15 21.42 1.69
CA ALA A 408 0.81 22.65 2.09
C ALA A 408 -0.09 23.87 1.88
N PHE A 409 -0.86 23.90 0.78
CA PHE A 409 -1.73 25.03 0.48
C PHE A 409 -2.79 25.26 1.56
N PHE A 410 -3.35 24.20 2.14
CA PHE A 410 -4.35 24.32 3.20
C PHE A 410 -3.76 24.52 4.59
N HIS A 411 -2.59 23.95 4.87
CA HIS A 411 -2.12 23.79 6.23
C HIS A 411 -0.90 24.65 6.58
N LEU A 412 -0.15 25.16 5.60
CA LEU A 412 1.07 25.96 5.83
C LEU A 412 0.79 27.15 6.77
N GLN A 413 -0.27 27.92 6.51
CA GLN A 413 -0.61 29.09 7.32
C GLN A 413 -0.95 28.71 8.77
N HIS A 414 -1.57 27.55 8.98
CA HIS A 414 -1.83 27.04 10.33
C HIS A 414 -0.51 26.68 11.02
N TRP A 415 0.33 25.86 10.37
CA TRP A 415 1.58 25.39 10.96
C TRP A 415 2.61 26.50 11.20
N LYS A 416 2.59 27.58 10.40
CA LYS A 416 3.40 28.77 10.66
C LYS A 416 3.01 29.50 11.94
N ARG A 417 1.74 29.44 12.34
CA ARG A 417 1.25 30.02 13.61
C ARG A 417 1.54 29.14 14.81
N VAL A 418 1.87 27.87 14.60
CA VAL A 418 2.21 26.92 15.65
C VAL A 418 3.73 26.91 15.81
N GLU A 419 4.23 27.62 16.82
CA GLU A 419 5.66 27.75 17.06
C GLU A 419 6.34 26.37 17.22
N GLY A 420 7.48 26.22 16.54
CA GLY A 420 8.37 25.06 16.66
C GLY A 420 7.91 23.75 16.00
N ALA A 421 6.66 23.62 15.54
CA ALA A 421 6.23 22.42 14.80
C ALA A 421 7.00 22.23 13.48
N LEU A 422 7.23 23.34 12.74
CA LEU A 422 8.03 23.32 11.52
C LEU A 422 9.54 23.23 11.79
N ASN A 423 10.01 23.66 12.97
CA ASN A 423 11.44 23.59 13.33
C ASN A 423 11.89 22.13 13.49
N LEU A 424 11.08 21.29 14.15
CA LEU A 424 11.39 19.86 14.27
C LEU A 424 11.33 19.17 12.90
N LEU A 425 10.35 19.54 12.06
CA LEU A 425 10.28 19.06 10.68
C LEU A 425 11.55 19.44 9.90
N HIS A 426 12.01 20.68 10.00
CA HIS A 426 13.23 21.15 9.34
C HIS A 426 14.45 20.35 9.77
N CYS A 427 14.69 20.21 11.08
CA CYS A 427 15.86 19.51 11.62
C CYS A 427 15.88 18.03 11.21
N THR A 428 14.73 17.37 11.28
CA THR A 428 14.60 15.95 10.93
C THR A 428 14.68 15.73 9.42
N TRP A 429 13.98 16.53 8.62
CA TRP A 429 14.00 16.45 7.17
C TRP A 429 15.40 16.70 6.61
N GLU A 430 16.08 17.77 7.03
CA GLU A 430 17.43 18.07 6.55
C GLU A 430 18.43 16.98 6.94
N GLY A 431 18.43 16.52 8.20
CA GLY A 431 19.34 15.46 8.65
C GLY A 431 19.13 14.14 7.90
N THR A 432 17.87 13.77 7.66
CA THR A 432 17.52 12.51 6.98
C THR A 432 17.72 12.61 5.49
N PHE A 433 17.31 13.70 4.84
CA PHE A 433 17.39 13.84 3.39
C PHE A 433 18.74 14.36 2.90
N HIS A 434 19.62 14.92 3.72
CA HIS A 434 21.02 15.07 3.28
C HIS A 434 21.74 13.72 3.20
N GLU A 435 21.44 12.76 4.08
CA GLU A 435 21.95 11.39 3.96
C GLU A 435 21.20 10.55 2.91
N VAL A 436 19.89 10.74 2.75
CA VAL A 436 19.02 9.99 1.81
C VAL A 436 18.91 10.65 0.42
N SER A 437 19.26 11.93 0.24
CA SER A 437 19.38 12.56 -1.10
C SER A 437 20.59 12.08 -1.88
N VAL A 438 21.46 11.29 -1.24
CA VAL A 438 22.13 10.20 -1.95
C VAL A 438 21.04 9.19 -2.32
N TYR A 439 20.31 9.52 -3.40
CA TYR A 439 19.51 8.64 -4.27
C TYR A 439 19.44 7.22 -3.71
N PRO A 440 18.28 6.71 -3.26
CA PRO A 440 18.21 5.63 -2.27
C PRO A 440 19.31 4.65 -2.57
N LYS A 441 20.33 4.56 -1.70
CA LYS A 441 21.38 3.55 -1.88
C LYS A 441 20.59 2.27 -1.99
N LYS A 442 20.44 1.80 -3.23
CA LYS A 442 19.74 0.58 -3.56
C LYS A 442 20.64 -0.47 -2.94
N GLU A 443 20.40 -0.78 -1.67
CA GLU A 443 21.01 -1.94 -1.05
C GLU A 443 20.67 -3.09 -1.99
N LEU A 444 21.70 -3.73 -2.53
CA LEU A 444 21.47 -4.79 -3.49
C LEU A 444 20.57 -5.83 -2.79
N PRO A 445 19.42 -6.19 -3.38
CA PRO A 445 18.52 -7.17 -2.78
C PRO A 445 19.32 -8.41 -2.36
N PHE A 446 18.96 -8.99 -1.21
CA PHE A 446 19.67 -10.15 -0.65
C PHE A 446 19.89 -11.25 -1.69
N PHE A 447 18.91 -11.51 -2.56
CA PHE A 447 19.02 -12.52 -3.62
C PHE A 447 20.09 -12.22 -4.67
N ILE A 448 20.40 -10.95 -4.96
CA ILE A 448 21.49 -10.59 -5.88
C ILE A 448 22.84 -10.88 -5.21
N LEU A 449 22.99 -10.51 -3.93
CA LEU A 449 24.20 -10.82 -3.15
C LEU A 449 24.39 -12.33 -2.96
N PHE A 450 23.30 -13.04 -2.69
CA PHE A 450 23.28 -14.49 -2.51
C PHE A 450 23.63 -15.24 -3.80
N THR A 451 23.05 -14.85 -4.94
CA THR A 451 23.38 -15.45 -6.25
C THR A 451 24.82 -15.13 -6.68
N ALA A 452 25.30 -13.91 -6.43
CA ALA A 452 26.70 -13.53 -6.65
C ALA A 452 27.66 -14.36 -5.79
N GLY A 453 27.33 -14.54 -4.51
CA GLY A 453 28.09 -15.37 -3.57
C GLY A 453 28.16 -16.83 -4.01
N LEU A 454 27.02 -17.42 -4.37
CA LEU A 454 26.96 -18.80 -4.88
C LEU A 454 27.74 -18.96 -6.19
N CYS A 455 27.61 -18.03 -7.13
CA CYS A 455 28.33 -18.07 -8.41
C CYS A 455 29.85 -17.97 -8.22
N SER A 456 30.30 -17.10 -7.31
CA SER A 456 31.73 -16.92 -7.02
C SER A 456 32.30 -18.15 -6.31
N PHE A 457 31.54 -18.73 -5.38
CA PHE A 457 31.92 -19.95 -4.69
C PHE A 457 31.98 -21.17 -5.62
N THR A 458 31.00 -21.34 -6.52
CA THR A 458 31.01 -22.44 -7.50
C THR A 458 32.12 -22.29 -8.53
N ALA A 459 32.42 -21.07 -8.98
CA ALA A 459 33.56 -20.79 -9.85
C ALA A 459 34.89 -21.13 -9.16
N MET A 460 35.03 -20.77 -7.88
CA MET A 460 36.22 -21.10 -7.08
C MET A 460 36.38 -22.62 -6.93
N LEU A 461 35.30 -23.36 -6.64
CA LEU A 461 35.33 -24.83 -6.59
C LEU A 461 35.70 -25.46 -7.94
N ALA A 462 35.22 -24.90 -9.06
CA ALA A 462 35.58 -25.37 -10.40
C ALA A 462 37.09 -25.16 -10.68
N LEU A 463 37.65 -24.02 -10.27
CA LEU A 463 39.08 -23.75 -10.41
C LEU A 463 39.93 -24.66 -9.53
N LEU A 464 39.53 -24.88 -8.28
CA LEU A 464 40.24 -25.76 -7.35
C LEU A 464 40.20 -27.22 -7.79
N THR A 465 39.06 -27.68 -8.32
CA THR A 465 38.93 -29.05 -8.88
C THR A 465 39.75 -29.23 -10.17
N HIS A 466 39.92 -28.17 -10.96
CA HIS A 466 40.81 -28.19 -12.12
C HIS A 466 42.30 -28.17 -11.73
N GLN A 467 42.69 -27.35 -10.76
CA GLN A 467 44.10 -27.21 -10.35
C GLN A 467 44.57 -28.38 -9.47
N PHE A 468 43.71 -28.91 -8.60
CA PHE A 468 44.06 -29.94 -7.61
C PHE A 468 43.03 -31.09 -7.57
N PRO A 469 42.92 -31.91 -8.63
CA PRO A 469 41.87 -32.92 -8.75
C PRO A 469 41.94 -34.01 -7.67
N GLU A 470 43.14 -34.44 -7.26
CA GLU A 470 43.29 -35.50 -6.25
C GLU A 470 42.89 -35.05 -4.85
N LEU A 471 43.33 -33.86 -4.43
CA LEU A 471 43.00 -33.27 -3.12
C LEU A 471 41.50 -32.98 -3.00
N MET A 472 40.88 -32.46 -4.08
CA MET A 472 39.44 -32.21 -4.10
C MET A 472 38.62 -33.51 -4.07
N GLY A 473 39.12 -34.59 -4.67
CA GLY A 473 38.50 -35.91 -4.56
C GLY A 473 38.51 -36.46 -3.13
N VAL A 474 39.61 -36.29 -2.39
CA VAL A 474 39.70 -36.67 -0.97
C VAL A 474 38.76 -35.79 -0.12
N PHE A 475 38.74 -34.48 -0.37
CA PHE A 475 37.85 -33.56 0.33
C PHE A 475 36.37 -33.90 0.10
N ALA A 476 35.96 -34.17 -1.14
CA ALA A 476 34.59 -34.56 -1.47
C ALA A 476 34.17 -35.86 -0.77
N LYS A 477 35.06 -36.86 -0.73
CA LYS A 477 34.81 -38.12 -0.01
C LYS A 477 34.66 -37.91 1.50
N ALA A 478 35.55 -37.12 2.10
CA ALA A 478 35.48 -36.79 3.53
C ALA A 478 34.19 -36.02 3.86
N PHE A 479 33.82 -35.04 3.02
CA PHE A 479 32.60 -34.26 3.19
C PHE A 479 31.34 -35.12 3.08
N LEU A 480 31.21 -35.94 2.04
CA LEU A 480 30.07 -36.85 1.89
C LEU A 480 30.01 -37.87 3.03
N SER A 481 31.14 -38.45 3.42
CA SER A 481 31.21 -39.38 4.56
C SER A 481 30.74 -38.72 5.86
N THR A 482 31.07 -37.46 6.09
CA THR A 482 30.65 -36.71 7.29
C THR A 482 29.17 -36.35 7.22
N LEU A 483 28.69 -35.93 6.05
CA LEU A 483 27.28 -35.58 5.81
C LEU A 483 26.36 -36.79 6.02
N PHE A 484 26.79 -37.98 5.58
CA PHE A 484 26.03 -39.23 5.70
C PHE A 484 26.30 -40.00 7.01
N ALA A 485 27.27 -39.59 7.83
CA ALA A 485 27.58 -40.26 9.10
C ALA A 485 26.37 -40.35 10.07
N PRO A 486 25.52 -39.32 10.24
CA PRO A 486 24.34 -39.41 11.10
C PRO A 486 23.31 -40.43 10.57
N LEU A 487 23.14 -40.49 9.25
CA LEU A 487 22.22 -41.43 8.60
C LEU A 487 22.72 -42.87 8.75
N ASN A 488 24.02 -43.09 8.59
CA ASN A 488 24.64 -44.40 8.80
C ASN A 488 24.54 -44.84 10.27
N PHE A 489 24.78 -43.93 11.22
CA PHE A 489 24.63 -44.22 12.65
C PHE A 489 23.19 -44.58 13.04
N VAL A 490 22.20 -43.87 12.48
CA VAL A 490 20.78 -44.20 12.68
C VAL A 490 20.46 -45.57 12.08
N MET A 491 20.94 -45.87 10.88
CA MET A 491 20.77 -47.19 10.25
C MET A 491 21.37 -48.32 11.11
N GLU A 492 22.60 -48.13 11.59
CA GLU A 492 23.32 -49.12 12.41
C GLU A 492 22.60 -49.35 13.76
N LYS A 493 22.06 -48.30 14.37
CA LYS A 493 21.23 -48.42 15.57
C LYS A 493 19.90 -49.12 15.31
N VAL A 494 19.25 -48.84 14.19
CA VAL A 494 18.01 -49.53 13.80
C VAL A 494 18.26 -51.02 13.53
N GLU A 495 19.38 -51.37 12.90
CA GLU A 495 19.78 -52.77 12.71
C GLU A 495 20.10 -53.48 14.02
N SER A 496 20.70 -52.78 15.00
CA SER A 496 20.99 -53.36 16.33
C SER A 496 19.76 -53.62 17.20
N ILE A 497 18.64 -52.93 16.95
CA ILE A 497 17.40 -53.05 17.72
C ILE A 497 16.48 -54.14 17.14
N LEU A 498 16.64 -54.50 15.86
CA LEU A 498 15.84 -55.53 15.23
C LEU A 498 16.47 -56.92 15.38
N PRO A 499 15.80 -57.92 15.98
CA PRO A 499 16.31 -59.28 16.04
C PRO A 499 16.38 -59.90 14.63
N SER A 500 17.46 -60.62 14.35
CA SER A 500 17.75 -61.26 13.05
C SER A 500 16.69 -62.29 12.60
N SER A 501 15.79 -62.72 13.49
CA SER A 501 14.67 -63.61 13.19
C SER A 501 13.53 -62.93 12.41
N LEU A 502 13.34 -61.61 12.51
CA LEU A 502 12.34 -60.88 11.74
C LEU A 502 12.70 -60.79 10.25
N TRP A 503 13.99 -60.69 9.95
CA TRP A 503 14.49 -60.66 8.57
C TRP A 503 14.19 -61.95 7.82
N HIS A 504 14.35 -63.11 8.45
CA HIS A 504 14.03 -64.41 7.84
C HIS A 504 12.52 -64.63 7.62
N GLN A 505 11.66 -63.99 8.42
CA GLN A 505 10.20 -64.07 8.22
C GLN A 505 9.69 -63.11 7.14
N LEU A 506 10.30 -61.93 6.98
CA LEU A 506 9.87 -60.95 5.98
C LEU A 506 10.30 -61.31 4.55
N THR A 507 11.37 -62.09 4.35
CA THR A 507 11.81 -62.54 3.02
C THR A 507 11.04 -63.76 2.50
N ARG A 508 10.09 -64.31 3.28
CA ARG A 508 9.28 -65.48 2.91
C ARG A 508 7.85 -65.12 2.47
N ILE A 509 7.50 -63.84 2.50
CA ILE A 509 6.33 -63.23 1.83
C ILE A 509 6.86 -62.55 0.58
#